data_AF-A0A9P7E6L5-F1
#
_entry.id   AF-A0A9P7E6L5-F1
#
_cell.length_a   1.000
_cell.length_b   1.000
_cell.length_c   1.000
_cell.angle_alpha   90.00
_cell.angle_beta   90.00
_cell.angle_gamma   90.00
#
_symmetry.space_group_name_H-M   'P 1'
#
loop_
_entity.id
_entity.type
_entity.pdbx_description
1 polymer ?
#
loop_
_entity_poly.entity_id
_entity_poly.type
_entity_poly.pdbx_seq_one_letter_code
_entity_poly.pdbx_strand_id
1 'polypeptide(L)'
;MFDKGLLNFYITINPTDVYNPIVKFLAGSEIDIDDMLLNKSFLSTILRFDKSKGTAVEGILGHVKVYYGCVESQGQGTLHCHMMVWLEGGHDPNEIKQHIMEAKDTNFCDQLLAFLDDTISNDIPSEPDPDILVPLMVHHLCSVHGVFPISNEEDPWATTVHQNDLHHLVKACQTHKHNLLCFKFDLDESHYCGSSYIDDETGEICLHCLNGMVNNFNSSMWEAVHCNMDIKFIGLGAPAKTILYYIMDYITKSQLQAHLSKFDPADDEIAIRAKELIRKSAHAMISHQELSV
;
A
#
# COMPACT_ATOMS: atom_id res chain seq x y z
N MET A 1 0.03 -21.47 -17.61
CA MET A 1 0.49 -20.35 -18.45
C MET A 1 0.36 -19.10 -17.59
N PHE A 2 1.38 -18.85 -16.75
CA PHE A 2 1.47 -17.71 -15.81
C PHE A 2 2.75 -16.96 -16.19
N ASP A 3 2.72 -16.43 -17.42
CA ASP A 3 3.93 -15.97 -18.07
C ASP A 3 4.06 -14.45 -17.99
N LYS A 4 3.07 -13.78 -17.38
CA LYS A 4 2.96 -12.32 -17.29
C LYS A 4 2.27 -11.92 -15.98
N GLY A 5 2.94 -11.13 -15.17
CA GLY A 5 2.43 -10.66 -13.88
C GLY A 5 3.57 -10.11 -13.05
N LEU A 6 3.92 -8.86 -13.30
CA LEU A 6 4.86 -8.13 -12.46
C LEU A 6 4.12 -7.48 -11.29
N LEU A 7 4.89 -7.23 -10.23
CA LEU A 7 4.41 -6.67 -8.98
C LEU A 7 3.88 -5.26 -9.24
N ASN A 8 2.63 -4.97 -8.87
CA ASN A 8 2.00 -3.68 -9.13
C ASN A 8 2.13 -2.72 -7.94
N PHE A 9 1.83 -3.21 -6.74
CA PHE A 9 1.87 -2.37 -5.53
C PHE A 9 2.74 -2.97 -4.45
N TYR A 10 3.51 -2.10 -3.81
CA TYR A 10 4.16 -2.36 -2.54
C TYR A 10 3.46 -1.56 -1.44
N ILE A 11 3.06 -2.23 -0.37
CA ILE A 11 2.30 -1.64 0.72
C ILE A 11 3.01 -1.94 2.02
N THR A 12 3.12 -0.95 2.90
CA THR A 12 3.53 -1.15 4.29
C THR A 12 2.44 -0.68 5.23
N ILE A 13 2.25 -1.41 6.33
CA ILE A 13 1.27 -1.10 7.37
C ILE A 13 2.00 -1.16 8.71
N ASN A 14 2.04 -0.03 9.42
CA ASN A 14 2.75 0.13 10.67
C ASN A 14 1.79 0.46 11.82
N PRO A 15 1.13 -0.54 12.41
CA PRO A 15 0.33 -0.35 13.60
C PRO A 15 1.28 -0.21 14.80
N THR A 16 1.69 1.03 15.11
CA THR A 16 2.69 1.34 16.15
C THR A 16 2.14 1.33 17.57
N ASP A 17 0.84 1.17 17.76
CA ASP A 17 0.18 1.46 19.03
C ASP A 17 -0.53 0.22 19.62
N VAL A 18 -0.22 -0.09 20.89
CA VAL A 18 -0.79 -1.23 21.63
C VAL A 18 -2.30 -1.15 21.85
N TYR A 19 -2.92 0.02 21.66
CA TYR A 19 -4.36 0.19 21.70
C TYR A 19 -5.02 -0.07 20.36
N ASN A 20 -4.27 -0.05 19.25
CA ASN A 20 -4.79 -0.35 17.92
C ASN A 20 -5.45 -1.74 17.95
N PRO A 21 -6.70 -1.86 17.48
CA PRO A 21 -7.41 -3.14 17.44
C PRO A 21 -6.58 -4.24 16.79
N ILE A 22 -5.79 -3.87 15.77
CA ILE A 22 -4.83 -4.74 15.09
C ILE A 22 -3.75 -5.22 16.06
N VAL A 23 -3.10 -4.32 16.82
CA VAL A 23 -2.04 -4.70 17.79
C VAL A 23 -2.59 -5.43 19.01
N LYS A 24 -3.73 -5.02 19.58
CA LYS A 24 -4.37 -5.75 20.70
C LYS A 24 -4.71 -7.17 20.31
N PHE A 25 -5.21 -7.35 19.09
CA PHE A 25 -5.48 -8.66 18.52
C PHE A 25 -4.18 -9.45 18.29
N LEU A 26 -3.11 -8.80 17.80
CA LEU A 26 -1.81 -9.43 17.59
C LEU A 26 -1.05 -9.75 18.89
N ALA A 27 -1.30 -9.05 19.99
CA ALA A 27 -0.57 -9.14 21.26
C ALA A 27 -1.28 -9.95 22.37
N GLY A 28 -2.54 -10.38 22.18
CA GLY A 28 -3.45 -10.76 23.28
C GLY A 28 -4.03 -12.17 23.33
N SER A 29 -3.68 -13.10 22.44
CA SER A 29 -4.23 -14.47 22.47
C SER A 29 -3.19 -15.51 22.04
N GLU A 30 -3.30 -16.74 22.54
CA GLU A 30 -2.56 -17.88 21.99
C GLU A 30 -2.71 -17.85 20.47
N ILE A 31 -1.58 -17.62 19.80
CA ILE A 31 -1.55 -17.14 18.43
C ILE A 31 -1.86 -18.33 17.51
N ASP A 32 -3.12 -18.47 17.09
CA ASP A 32 -3.41 -19.15 15.84
C ASP A 32 -3.14 -18.19 14.69
N ILE A 33 -1.94 -18.28 14.15
CA ILE A 33 -1.45 -17.47 13.03
C ILE A 33 -2.38 -17.57 11.80
N ASP A 34 -3.16 -18.65 11.69
CA ASP A 34 -4.12 -18.89 10.60
C ASP A 34 -5.43 -18.10 10.75
N ASP A 35 -5.76 -17.72 11.98
CA ASP A 35 -6.98 -16.98 12.31
C ASP A 35 -6.70 -15.51 12.59
N MET A 36 -5.53 -15.04 12.14
CA MET A 36 -5.14 -13.64 12.15
C MET A 36 -6.14 -12.86 11.28
N LEU A 37 -7.17 -12.28 11.92
CA LEU A 37 -8.26 -11.52 11.29
C LEU A 37 -7.75 -10.37 10.42
N LEU A 38 -6.50 -9.95 10.58
CA LEU A 38 -5.86 -9.01 9.67
C LEU A 38 -5.62 -9.60 8.27
N ASN A 39 -5.26 -10.88 8.15
CA ASN A 39 -5.13 -11.52 6.84
C ASN A 39 -6.50 -11.79 6.22
N LYS A 40 -7.42 -12.48 6.90
CA LYS A 40 -8.73 -12.75 6.28
C LYS A 40 -9.55 -11.48 6.06
N SER A 41 -9.66 -10.57 7.02
CA SER A 41 -10.54 -9.41 6.90
C SER A 41 -9.97 -8.35 5.97
N PHE A 42 -8.69 -7.98 6.08
CA PHE A 42 -8.10 -7.03 5.13
C PHE A 42 -8.12 -7.60 3.71
N LEU A 43 -7.67 -8.85 3.53
CA LEU A 43 -7.64 -9.44 2.19
C LEU A 43 -9.05 -9.65 1.64
N SER A 44 -10.01 -10.15 2.41
CA SER A 44 -11.37 -10.40 1.91
C SER A 44 -12.29 -9.17 1.87
N THR A 45 -12.02 -8.14 2.66
CA THR A 45 -12.85 -6.92 2.72
C THR A 45 -12.26 -5.81 1.85
N ILE A 46 -10.96 -5.53 2.01
CA ILE A 46 -10.27 -4.42 1.34
C ILE A 46 -9.81 -4.85 -0.06
N LEU A 47 -9.09 -5.97 -0.16
CA LEU A 47 -8.60 -6.49 -1.44
C LEU A 47 -9.58 -7.44 -2.13
N ARG A 48 -10.65 -7.85 -1.44
CA ARG A 48 -11.63 -8.87 -1.86
C ARG A 48 -11.04 -10.16 -2.43
N PHE A 49 -9.86 -10.53 -1.93
CA PHE A 49 -9.10 -11.70 -2.34
C PHE A 49 -9.44 -12.92 -1.49
N ASP A 50 -9.82 -14.02 -2.15
CA ASP A 50 -10.03 -15.33 -1.54
C ASP A 50 -8.95 -16.31 -2.03
N LYS A 51 -8.25 -16.99 -1.12
CA LYS A 51 -7.17 -17.94 -1.48
C LYS A 51 -7.65 -19.09 -2.38
N SER A 52 -8.89 -19.55 -2.23
CA SER A 52 -9.47 -20.68 -2.95
C SER A 52 -10.11 -20.29 -4.29
N LYS A 53 -10.56 -19.03 -4.42
CA LYS A 53 -11.34 -18.55 -5.57
C LYS A 53 -10.71 -17.38 -6.32
N GLY A 54 -9.61 -16.81 -5.83
CA GLY A 54 -9.05 -15.55 -6.32
C GLY A 54 -9.95 -14.36 -5.96
N THR A 55 -9.91 -13.31 -6.78
CA THR A 55 -10.86 -12.18 -6.70
C THR A 55 -12.10 -12.46 -7.54
N ALA A 56 -13.22 -12.76 -6.89
CA ALA A 56 -14.52 -12.89 -7.57
C ALA A 56 -15.19 -11.52 -7.81
N VAL A 57 -14.83 -10.53 -6.99
CA VAL A 57 -15.32 -9.15 -7.04
C VAL A 57 -14.11 -8.23 -6.86
N GLU A 58 -14.14 -7.10 -7.55
CA GLU A 58 -13.11 -6.07 -7.47
C GLU A 58 -12.96 -5.50 -6.05
N GLY A 59 -11.72 -5.48 -5.55
CA GLY A 59 -11.34 -4.80 -4.31
C GLY A 59 -10.84 -3.38 -4.57
N ILE A 60 -10.33 -2.71 -3.54
CA ILE A 60 -9.89 -1.31 -3.62
C ILE A 60 -8.76 -1.08 -4.64
N LEU A 61 -7.90 -2.07 -4.87
CA LEU A 61 -6.82 -1.99 -5.88
C LEU A 61 -7.19 -2.61 -7.22
N GLY A 62 -8.44 -3.04 -7.40
CA GLY A 62 -8.85 -3.83 -8.55
C GLY A 62 -8.92 -5.33 -8.26
N HIS A 63 -8.86 -6.13 -9.32
CA HIS A 63 -8.85 -7.59 -9.24
C HIS A 63 -7.45 -8.09 -8.84
N VAL A 64 -7.26 -8.40 -7.56
CA VAL A 64 -6.02 -9.00 -7.07
C VAL A 64 -5.88 -10.44 -7.56
N LYS A 65 -4.78 -10.73 -8.25
CA LYS A 65 -4.42 -12.05 -8.74
C LYS A 65 -3.70 -12.88 -7.68
N VAL A 66 -2.76 -12.25 -6.98
CA VAL A 66 -2.00 -12.84 -5.88
C VAL A 66 -1.39 -11.72 -5.03
N TYR A 67 -1.11 -12.03 -3.77
CA TYR A 67 -0.35 -11.16 -2.89
C TYR A 67 0.72 -11.96 -2.15
N TYR A 68 1.71 -11.26 -1.62
CA TYR A 68 2.68 -11.79 -0.66
C TYR A 68 2.80 -10.81 0.49
N GLY A 69 2.78 -11.29 1.73
CA GLY A 69 2.87 -10.45 2.92
C GLY A 69 3.81 -11.05 3.95
N CYS A 70 4.57 -10.20 4.63
CA CYS A 70 5.40 -10.59 5.76
C CYS A 70 5.30 -9.59 6.91
N VAL A 71 5.27 -10.11 8.13
CA VAL A 71 5.27 -9.31 9.36
C VAL A 71 6.68 -9.33 9.94
N GLU A 72 7.24 -8.14 10.17
CA GLU A 72 8.49 -7.96 10.89
C GLU A 72 8.21 -7.42 12.28
N SER A 73 8.80 -8.04 13.31
CA SER A 73 8.93 -7.40 14.61
C SER A 73 10.10 -6.43 14.56
N GLN A 74 9.82 -5.13 14.48
CA GLN A 74 10.88 -4.17 14.79
C GLN A 74 11.21 -4.37 16.27
N GLY A 75 12.50 -4.45 16.63
CA GLY A 75 13.00 -4.85 17.97
C GLY A 75 12.59 -3.97 19.16
N GLN A 76 11.53 -3.18 19.02
CA GLN A 76 10.86 -2.36 20.02
C GLN A 76 9.40 -2.80 20.29
N GLY A 77 8.96 -3.96 19.76
CA GLY A 77 7.62 -4.49 20.02
C GLY A 77 6.52 -3.92 19.12
N THR A 78 6.89 -3.15 18.09
CA THR A 78 5.98 -2.69 17.02
C THR A 78 6.01 -3.68 15.85
N LEU A 79 4.82 -4.00 15.34
CA LEU A 79 4.66 -4.88 14.19
C LEU A 79 4.64 -4.05 12.91
N HIS A 80 5.36 -4.49 11.90
CA HIS A 80 5.38 -3.86 10.59
C HIS A 80 5.05 -4.89 9.53
N CYS A 81 3.97 -4.68 8.79
CA CYS A 81 3.58 -5.55 7.70
C CYS A 81 4.10 -4.97 6.38
N HIS A 82 4.78 -5.79 5.59
CA HIS A 82 5.14 -5.49 4.22
C HIS A 82 4.35 -6.39 3.29
N MET A 83 3.71 -5.82 2.27
CA MET A 83 2.86 -6.52 1.33
C MET A 83 3.21 -6.15 -0.11
N MET A 84 3.16 -7.16 -0.97
CA MET A 84 3.32 -7.07 -2.40
C MET A 84 2.03 -7.57 -3.05
N VAL A 85 1.46 -6.79 -3.97
CA VAL A 85 0.17 -7.11 -4.60
C VAL A 85 0.30 -7.13 -6.12
N TRP A 86 -0.15 -8.22 -6.74
CA TRP A 86 -0.25 -8.40 -8.18
C TRP A 86 -1.71 -8.35 -8.59
N LEU A 87 -2.01 -7.55 -9.62
CA LEU A 87 -3.33 -7.42 -10.19
C LEU A 87 -3.51 -8.32 -11.42
N GLU A 88 -4.74 -8.77 -11.64
CA GLU A 88 -5.13 -9.48 -12.85
C GLU A 88 -5.10 -8.51 -14.03
N GLY A 89 -4.49 -8.93 -15.14
CA GLY A 89 -4.26 -8.04 -16.29
C GLY A 89 -3.19 -6.97 -16.07
N GLY A 90 -2.48 -6.98 -14.93
CA GLY A 90 -1.38 -6.06 -14.67
C GLY A 90 -0.26 -6.21 -15.70
N HIS A 91 0.08 -5.09 -16.35
CA HIS A 91 1.15 -5.04 -17.33
C HIS A 91 2.52 -5.16 -16.69
N ASP A 92 3.41 -5.87 -17.37
CA ASP A 92 4.82 -5.91 -16.99
C ASP A 92 5.55 -4.63 -17.46
N PRO A 93 6.61 -4.14 -16.78
CA PRO A 93 7.47 -3.08 -17.27
C PRO A 93 7.80 -3.04 -18.76
N ASN A 94 7.97 -4.16 -19.46
CA ASN A 94 8.19 -4.09 -20.90
C ASN A 94 6.91 -3.71 -21.64
N GLU A 95 5.77 -4.26 -21.24
CA GLU A 95 4.46 -3.89 -21.79
C GLU A 95 4.13 -2.42 -21.49
N ILE A 96 4.33 -1.98 -20.24
CA ILE A 96 4.16 -0.56 -19.87
C ILE A 96 5.08 0.32 -20.72
N LYS A 97 6.36 -0.08 -20.89
CA LYS A 97 7.32 0.64 -21.74
C LYS A 97 6.90 0.64 -23.21
N GLN A 98 6.36 -0.46 -23.72
CA GLN A 98 5.85 -0.56 -25.08
C GLN A 98 4.66 0.37 -25.29
N HIS A 99 3.69 0.38 -24.38
CA HIS A 99 2.54 1.29 -24.46
C HIS A 99 2.98 2.77 -24.38
N ILE A 100 3.86 3.10 -23.44
CA ILE A 100 4.31 4.49 -23.21
C ILE A 100 5.29 4.97 -24.29
N MET A 101 6.40 4.27 -24.48
CA MET A 101 7.53 4.77 -25.26
C MET A 101 7.45 4.39 -26.74
N GLU A 102 7.01 3.17 -27.07
CA GLU A 102 6.98 2.67 -28.45
C GLU A 102 5.69 3.04 -29.18
N ALA A 103 4.55 2.73 -28.55
CA ALA A 103 3.22 2.96 -29.11
C ALA A 103 2.71 4.38 -28.86
N LYS A 104 3.26 5.09 -27.86
CA LYS A 104 2.79 6.42 -27.41
C LYS A 104 1.28 6.44 -27.20
N ASP A 105 0.78 5.41 -26.53
CA ASP A 105 -0.64 5.18 -26.30
C ASP A 105 -1.17 6.14 -25.22
N THR A 106 -1.56 7.34 -25.66
CA THR A 106 -2.12 8.38 -24.78
C THR A 106 -3.32 7.90 -23.96
N ASN A 107 -4.16 7.03 -24.53
CA ASN A 107 -5.35 6.53 -23.83
C ASN A 107 -4.95 5.63 -22.67
N PHE A 108 -3.98 4.73 -22.88
CA PHE A 108 -3.41 3.92 -21.82
C PHE A 108 -2.76 4.79 -20.73
N CYS A 109 -1.96 5.79 -21.12
CA CYS A 109 -1.30 6.69 -20.17
C CYS A 109 -2.32 7.42 -19.29
N ASP A 110 -3.35 8.01 -19.89
CA ASP A 110 -4.39 8.75 -19.17
C ASP A 110 -5.16 7.84 -18.21
N GLN A 111 -5.50 6.62 -18.62
CA GLN A 111 -6.18 5.64 -17.76
C GLN A 111 -5.28 5.18 -16.59
N LEU A 112 -4.00 4.94 -16.85
CA LEU A 112 -3.06 4.52 -15.83
C LEU A 112 -2.86 5.63 -14.80
N LEU A 113 -2.66 6.88 -15.23
CA LEU A 113 -2.53 8.02 -14.33
C LEU A 113 -3.81 8.24 -13.52
N ALA A 114 -4.99 8.19 -14.15
CA ALA A 114 -6.26 8.33 -13.45
C ALA A 114 -6.46 7.24 -12.38
N PHE A 115 -6.11 5.99 -12.69
CA PHE A 115 -6.15 4.90 -11.73
C PHE A 115 -5.20 5.11 -10.54
N LEU A 116 -3.98 5.58 -10.80
CA LEU A 116 -2.98 5.82 -9.76
C LEU A 116 -3.34 7.02 -8.88
N ASP A 117 -3.89 8.09 -9.45
CA ASP A 117 -4.34 9.28 -8.73
C ASP A 117 -5.57 8.99 -7.84
N ASP A 118 -6.45 8.09 -8.27
CA ASP A 118 -7.56 7.59 -7.44
C ASP A 118 -7.07 6.65 -6.32
N THR A 119 -6.01 5.88 -6.59
CA THR A 119 -5.50 4.88 -5.66
C THR A 119 -4.56 5.44 -4.59
N ILE A 120 -3.73 6.43 -4.94
CA ILE A 120 -2.64 6.92 -4.09
C ILE A 120 -2.86 8.40 -3.79
N SER A 121 -2.97 8.73 -2.52
CA SER A 121 -3.08 10.08 -2.01
C SER A 121 -1.88 10.42 -1.13
N ASN A 122 -1.48 11.69 -1.13
CA ASN A 122 -0.47 12.22 -0.22
C ASN A 122 -0.77 13.65 0.23
N ASP A 123 -2.06 13.98 0.31
CA ASP A 123 -2.53 15.26 0.83
C ASP A 123 -3.17 15.08 2.21
N ILE A 124 -3.21 16.16 2.99
CA ILE A 124 -4.02 16.23 4.20
C ILE A 124 -5.40 16.75 3.78
N PRO A 125 -6.48 15.96 3.93
CA PRO A 125 -7.83 16.41 3.60
C PRO A 125 -8.15 17.75 4.25
N SER A 126 -8.92 18.61 3.57
CA SER A 126 -9.31 19.90 4.15
C SER A 126 -10.11 19.72 5.45
N GLU A 127 -9.87 20.59 6.43
CA GLU A 127 -10.60 20.67 7.71
C GLU A 127 -11.83 21.58 7.52
N PRO A 128 -13.05 21.04 7.35
CA PRO A 128 -14.23 21.85 7.08
C PRO A 128 -14.65 22.75 8.25
N ASP A 129 -14.43 22.33 9.50
CA ASP A 129 -14.79 23.12 10.69
C ASP A 129 -13.88 22.80 11.89
N PRO A 130 -12.92 23.70 12.22
CA PRO A 130 -12.00 23.51 13.35
C PRO A 130 -12.65 23.48 14.74
N ASP A 131 -13.90 23.95 14.87
CA ASP A 131 -14.61 23.98 16.16
C ASP A 131 -15.31 22.66 16.49
N ILE A 132 -15.41 21.73 15.52
CA ILE A 132 -15.99 20.41 15.73
C ILE A 132 -14.98 19.51 16.45
N LEU A 133 -15.34 19.11 17.67
CA LEU A 133 -14.59 18.10 18.41
C LEU A 133 -14.86 16.71 17.85
N VAL A 134 -13.87 16.14 17.16
CA VAL A 134 -13.89 14.73 16.78
C VAL A 134 -13.29 13.86 17.90
N PRO A 135 -13.69 12.58 18.04
CA PRO A 135 -13.17 11.68 19.06
C PRO A 135 -11.64 11.62 19.10
N LEU A 136 -11.00 11.75 17.94
CA LEU A 136 -9.54 11.77 17.77
C LEU A 136 -8.82 12.92 18.47
N MET A 137 -9.51 14.04 18.75
CA MET A 137 -8.93 15.18 19.46
C MET A 137 -8.88 14.96 20.97
N VAL A 138 -9.70 14.04 21.49
CA VAL A 138 -9.90 13.81 22.93
C VAL A 138 -9.28 12.48 23.38
N HIS A 139 -9.25 11.51 22.47
CA HIS A 139 -8.80 10.15 22.74
C HIS A 139 -7.62 9.78 21.84
N HIS A 140 -6.85 8.79 22.26
CA HIS A 140 -5.76 8.26 21.45
C HIS A 140 -6.30 7.74 20.11
N LEU A 141 -5.59 8.01 18.99
CA LEU A 141 -6.03 7.68 17.63
C LEU A 141 -6.58 6.26 17.50
N CYS A 142 -5.84 5.31 18.08
CA CYS A 142 -6.10 3.89 17.99
C CYS A 142 -7.11 3.37 19.04
N SER A 143 -7.69 4.25 19.85
CA SER A 143 -8.64 3.91 20.92
C SER A 143 -10.10 4.24 20.59
N VAL A 144 -10.35 4.90 19.47
CA VAL A 144 -11.68 5.28 18.99
C VAL A 144 -11.95 4.62 17.64
N HIS A 145 -13.20 4.23 17.42
CA HIS A 145 -13.65 3.87 16.08
C HIS A 145 -13.76 5.14 15.24
N GLY A 146 -13.43 5.04 13.94
CA GLY A 146 -13.67 6.13 13.00
C GLY A 146 -15.14 6.55 12.99
N VAL A 147 -15.39 7.80 12.64
CA VAL A 147 -16.75 8.30 12.44
C VAL A 147 -17.25 7.72 11.12
N PHE A 148 -17.90 6.56 11.17
CA PHE A 148 -18.56 6.00 9.99
C PHE A 148 -19.88 6.72 9.76
N PRO A 149 -20.18 7.20 8.53
CA PRO A 149 -21.51 7.68 8.22
C PRO A 149 -22.50 6.53 8.42
N ILE A 150 -23.34 6.63 9.44
CA ILE A 150 -24.34 5.62 9.79
C ILE A 150 -25.41 5.64 8.70
N SER A 151 -25.27 4.81 7.67
CA SER A 151 -26.28 4.41 6.67
C SER A 151 -27.03 5.51 5.88
N ASN A 152 -26.83 6.79 6.20
CA ASN A 152 -27.43 7.94 5.55
C ASN A 152 -26.29 8.87 5.11
N GLU A 153 -25.77 8.62 3.92
CA GLU A 153 -24.78 9.48 3.23
C GLU A 153 -25.30 10.92 2.98
N GLU A 154 -26.54 11.23 3.37
CA GLU A 154 -27.21 12.51 3.16
C GLU A 154 -27.19 13.47 4.36
N ASP A 155 -26.65 13.09 5.54
CA ASP A 155 -26.52 14.04 6.67
C ASP A 155 -25.25 14.90 6.52
N PRO A 156 -25.38 16.21 6.20
CA PRO A 156 -24.21 17.07 6.01
C PRO A 156 -23.35 17.19 7.27
N TRP A 157 -23.96 17.06 8.46
CA TRP A 157 -23.21 17.08 9.70
C TRP A 157 -22.32 15.84 9.83
N ALA A 158 -22.87 14.65 9.56
CA ALA A 158 -22.09 13.41 9.58
C ALA A 158 -20.91 13.45 8.59
N THR A 159 -21.13 13.96 7.37
CA THR A 159 -20.05 14.17 6.38
C THR A 159 -18.98 15.13 6.90
N THR A 160 -19.39 16.23 7.52
CA THR A 160 -18.46 17.23 8.07
C THR A 160 -17.60 16.65 9.20
N VAL A 161 -18.23 15.93 10.14
CA VAL A 161 -17.53 15.29 11.26
C VAL A 161 -16.58 14.21 10.75
N HIS A 162 -17.01 13.40 9.77
CA HIS A 162 -16.18 12.38 9.14
C HIS A 162 -14.96 13.01 8.46
N GLN A 163 -15.14 14.06 7.67
CA GLN A 163 -14.03 14.74 7.00
C GLN A 163 -13.03 15.37 7.98
N ASN A 164 -13.49 15.96 9.09
CA ASN A 164 -12.61 16.43 10.16
C ASN A 164 -11.83 15.28 10.82
N ASP A 165 -12.48 14.12 11.04
CA ASP A 165 -11.82 12.93 11.57
C ASP A 165 -10.69 12.47 10.64
N LEU A 166 -10.96 12.41 9.33
CA LEU A 166 -9.94 12.10 8.30
C LEU A 166 -8.79 13.13 8.31
N HIS A 167 -9.08 14.43 8.38
CA HIS A 167 -8.05 15.47 8.45
C HIS A 167 -7.08 15.20 9.62
N HIS A 168 -7.61 15.03 10.82
CA HIS A 168 -6.78 14.83 12.01
C HIS A 168 -6.07 13.49 12.00
N LEU A 169 -6.71 12.44 11.48
CA LEU A 169 -6.11 11.13 11.39
C LEU A 169 -4.93 11.16 10.41
N VAL A 170 -5.03 11.78 9.22
CA VAL A 170 -3.92 11.84 8.23
C VAL A 170 -2.76 12.62 8.83
N LYS A 171 -3.07 13.77 9.44
CA LYS A 171 -2.10 14.65 10.11
C LYS A 171 -1.35 13.95 11.24
N ALA A 172 -1.98 13.02 11.94
CA ALA A 172 -1.37 12.31 13.06
C ALA A 172 -0.65 11.01 12.65
N CYS A 173 -1.16 10.28 11.65
CA CYS A 173 -0.60 8.98 11.24
C CYS A 173 0.33 9.02 10.03
N GLN A 174 0.09 9.89 9.04
CA GLN A 174 0.83 9.88 7.77
C GLN A 174 1.84 11.01 7.64
N THR A 175 1.71 12.07 8.45
CA THR A 175 2.64 13.19 8.41
C THR A 175 3.95 12.85 9.12
N HIS A 176 5.03 12.87 8.37
CA HIS A 176 6.37 12.71 8.88
C HIS A 176 6.81 13.93 9.69
N LYS A 177 7.59 13.68 10.75
CA LYS A 177 8.28 14.72 11.51
C LYS A 177 9.76 14.41 11.51
N HIS A 178 10.54 15.28 10.87
CA HIS A 178 11.99 15.13 10.85
C HIS A 178 12.53 15.05 12.28
N ASN A 179 13.28 13.98 12.54
CA ASN A 179 14.05 13.82 13.76
C ASN A 179 15.54 13.62 13.41
N LEU A 180 16.41 13.58 14.41
CA LEU A 180 17.86 13.43 14.22
C LEU A 180 18.26 12.13 13.49
N LEU A 181 17.34 11.17 13.33
CA LEU A 181 17.53 9.89 12.63
C LEU A 181 16.87 9.86 11.25
N CYS A 182 16.33 10.99 10.78
CA CYS A 182 15.58 11.10 9.52
C CYS A 182 16.45 10.92 8.26
N PHE A 183 17.77 10.82 8.38
CA PHE A 183 18.69 10.59 7.26
C PHE A 183 18.39 9.35 6.39
N LYS A 184 17.42 8.51 6.78
CA LYS A 184 16.96 7.34 6.03
C LYS A 184 15.72 7.55 5.15
N PHE A 185 14.95 8.63 5.35
CA PHE A 185 13.67 8.83 4.67
C PHE A 185 13.74 10.07 3.77
N ASP A 186 13.48 9.87 2.48
CA ASP A 186 13.61 10.83 1.39
C ASP A 186 12.40 11.79 1.27
N LEU A 187 11.70 12.04 2.38
CA LEU A 187 10.58 12.97 2.43
C LEU A 187 11.13 14.38 2.55
N ASP A 188 10.60 15.29 1.73
CA ASP A 188 11.11 16.65 1.58
C ASP A 188 9.93 17.62 1.58
N GLU A 189 9.95 18.57 2.50
CA GLU A 189 8.92 19.63 2.62
C GLU A 189 8.81 20.48 1.35
N SER A 190 9.89 20.56 0.56
CA SER A 190 9.92 21.30 -0.71
C SER A 190 9.41 20.48 -1.91
N HIS A 191 9.20 19.18 -1.75
CA HIS A 191 8.71 18.33 -2.83
C HIS A 191 7.22 18.57 -3.06
N TYR A 192 6.91 19.20 -4.19
CA TYR A 192 5.56 19.47 -4.66
C TYR A 192 5.46 19.21 -6.16
N CYS A 193 4.43 18.47 -6.57
CA CYS A 193 4.08 18.21 -7.96
C CYS A 193 2.55 18.32 -8.09
N GLY A 194 2.04 19.30 -8.83
CA GLY A 194 0.60 19.58 -8.88
C GLY A 194 -0.22 18.62 -9.74
N SER A 195 0.41 17.80 -10.59
CA SER A 195 -0.28 16.89 -11.51
C SER A 195 0.60 15.71 -11.85
N SER A 196 -0.01 14.53 -11.98
CA SER A 196 0.69 13.32 -12.40
C SER A 196 0.98 13.37 -13.89
N TYR A 197 2.15 12.87 -14.29
CA TYR A 197 2.58 12.80 -15.67
C TYR A 197 3.52 11.61 -15.90
N ILE A 198 3.77 11.31 -17.17
CA ILE A 198 4.77 10.31 -17.57
C ILE A 198 5.89 11.05 -18.29
N ASP A 199 7.12 10.79 -17.89
CA ASP A 199 8.30 11.40 -18.50
C ASP A 199 8.53 10.79 -19.89
N ASP A 200 8.51 11.63 -20.92
CA ASP A 200 8.59 11.19 -22.33
C ASP A 200 9.95 10.55 -22.70
N GLU A 201 11.02 10.89 -21.97
CA GLU A 201 12.38 10.41 -22.27
C GLU A 201 12.68 9.07 -21.59
N THR A 202 12.22 8.92 -20.35
CA THR A 202 12.53 7.77 -19.48
C THR A 202 11.37 6.78 -19.39
N GLY A 203 10.14 7.21 -19.68
CA GLY A 203 8.91 6.47 -19.42
C GLY A 203 8.56 6.36 -17.94
N GLU A 204 9.24 7.12 -17.06
CA GLU A 204 8.98 7.10 -15.63
C GLU A 204 7.62 7.75 -15.32
N ILE A 205 6.87 7.10 -14.43
CA ILE A 205 5.57 7.62 -13.97
C ILE A 205 5.83 8.51 -12.77
N CYS A 206 5.54 9.80 -12.92
CA CYS A 206 5.68 10.81 -11.89
C CYS A 206 4.29 11.16 -11.36
N LEU A 207 3.93 10.61 -10.19
CA LEU A 207 2.67 10.95 -9.53
C LEU A 207 2.71 12.36 -8.95
N HIS A 208 1.54 12.98 -8.84
CA HIS A 208 1.41 14.24 -8.13
C HIS A 208 1.86 14.08 -6.68
N CYS A 209 2.29 15.19 -6.10
CA CYS A 209 2.68 15.27 -4.72
C CYS A 209 2.20 16.60 -4.17
N LEU A 210 1.12 16.56 -3.39
CA LEU A 210 0.53 17.77 -2.83
C LEU A 210 1.18 18.15 -1.49
N ASN A 211 1.75 17.17 -0.79
CA ASN A 211 2.51 17.39 0.44
C ASN A 211 3.67 16.39 0.59
N GLY A 212 4.90 16.83 0.35
CA GLY A 212 6.10 15.99 0.44
C GLY A 212 6.46 15.47 1.83
N MET A 213 5.73 15.90 2.88
CA MET A 213 5.88 15.39 4.25
C MET A 213 4.84 14.31 4.61
N VAL A 214 3.92 13.99 3.72
CA VAL A 214 2.88 12.97 3.94
C VAL A 214 3.25 11.71 3.17
N ASN A 215 3.24 10.57 3.86
CA ASN A 215 3.43 9.27 3.20
C ASN A 215 2.33 9.02 2.18
N ASN A 216 2.62 8.25 1.14
CA ASN A 216 1.60 7.84 0.20
C ASN A 216 0.64 6.85 0.87
N PHE A 217 -0.66 7.12 0.87
CA PHE A 217 -1.67 6.23 1.44
C PHE A 217 -2.82 6.01 0.47
N ASN A 218 -3.65 5.00 0.72
CA ASN A 218 -4.94 4.85 0.07
C ASN A 218 -6.03 5.18 1.09
N SER A 219 -6.89 6.15 0.78
CA SER A 219 -7.90 6.68 1.71
C SER A 219 -8.80 5.59 2.28
N SER A 220 -9.33 4.71 1.42
CA SER A 220 -10.23 3.62 1.81
C SER A 220 -9.54 2.54 2.65
N MET A 221 -8.31 2.15 2.29
CA MET A 221 -7.53 1.21 3.11
C MET A 221 -7.23 1.80 4.47
N TRP A 222 -6.88 3.08 4.49
CA TRP A 222 -6.43 3.77 5.66
C TRP A 222 -7.55 3.99 6.68
N GLU A 223 -8.75 4.35 6.24
CA GLU A 223 -9.98 4.37 7.05
C GLU A 223 -10.30 3.02 7.70
N ALA A 224 -9.81 1.92 7.13
CA ALA A 224 -9.99 0.61 7.74
C ALA A 224 -8.92 0.28 8.79
N VAL A 225 -7.68 0.76 8.62
CA VAL A 225 -6.52 0.32 9.45
C VAL A 225 -6.07 1.32 10.51
N HIS A 226 -6.36 2.62 10.34
CA HIS A 226 -6.08 3.69 11.32
C HIS A 226 -4.63 3.67 11.86
N CYS A 227 -3.67 3.50 10.96
CA CYS A 227 -2.25 3.51 11.28
C CYS A 227 -1.43 4.09 10.14
N ASN A 228 -0.15 4.35 10.39
CA ASN A 228 0.78 4.75 9.35
C ASN A 228 0.84 3.67 8.26
N MET A 229 0.74 4.08 7.00
CA MET A 229 0.87 3.19 5.85
C MET A 229 1.64 3.88 4.74
N ASP A 230 2.24 3.07 3.87
CA ASP A 230 2.91 3.59 2.67
C ASP A 230 2.53 2.68 1.49
N ILE A 231 1.95 3.24 0.43
CA ILE A 231 1.62 2.54 -0.81
C ILE A 231 2.44 3.11 -1.97
N LYS A 232 3.08 2.23 -2.73
CA LYS A 232 3.87 2.61 -3.90
C LYS A 232 3.51 1.74 -5.09
N PHE A 233 3.27 2.38 -6.23
CA PHE A 233 3.19 1.70 -7.51
C PHE A 233 4.59 1.35 -8.03
N ILE A 234 4.75 0.13 -8.53
CA ILE A 234 6.00 -0.33 -9.11
C ILE A 234 5.87 -0.26 -10.63
N GLY A 235 6.24 0.89 -11.17
CA GLY A 235 6.24 1.19 -12.60
C GLY A 235 7.58 0.91 -13.28
N LEU A 236 8.09 1.91 -14.00
CA LEU A 236 9.34 1.84 -14.74
C LEU A 236 10.49 2.58 -14.03
N GLY A 237 11.70 2.39 -14.58
CA GLY A 237 12.84 3.24 -14.25
C GLY A 237 13.52 2.95 -12.91
N ALA A 238 14.24 3.97 -12.42
CA ALA A 238 15.06 3.86 -11.20
C ALA A 238 14.22 3.65 -9.92
N PRO A 239 13.07 4.33 -9.71
CA PRO A 239 12.26 4.14 -8.51
C PRO A 239 11.77 2.70 -8.34
N ALA A 240 11.33 2.07 -9.44
CA ALA A 240 10.87 0.69 -9.43
C ALA A 240 11.98 -0.29 -9.03
N LYS A 241 13.22 -0.07 -9.51
CA LYS A 241 14.39 -0.87 -9.07
C LYS A 241 14.65 -0.72 -7.60
N THR A 242 14.67 0.52 -7.10
CA THR A 242 14.96 0.79 -5.69
C THR A 242 13.98 0.06 -4.79
N ILE A 243 12.68 0.12 -5.12
CA ILE A 243 11.64 -0.61 -4.40
C ILE A 243 11.87 -2.13 -4.49
N LEU A 244 12.22 -2.65 -5.66
CA LEU A 244 12.43 -4.08 -5.83
C LEU A 244 13.68 -4.62 -5.11
N TYR A 245 14.78 -3.88 -5.12
CA TYR A 245 15.98 -4.20 -4.36
C TYR A 245 15.69 -4.19 -2.86
N TYR A 246 14.96 -3.17 -2.40
CA TYR A 246 14.48 -3.09 -1.03
C TYR A 246 13.63 -4.32 -0.70
N ILE A 247 12.63 -4.64 -1.51
CA ILE A 247 11.80 -5.83 -1.38
C ILE A 247 12.64 -7.13 -1.32
N MET A 248 13.62 -7.28 -2.21
CA MET A 248 14.48 -8.46 -2.24
C MET A 248 15.33 -8.58 -0.97
N ASP A 249 15.89 -7.47 -0.48
CA ASP A 249 16.61 -7.42 0.80
C ASP A 249 15.70 -7.88 1.96
N TYR A 250 14.43 -7.47 1.93
CA TYR A 250 13.44 -7.86 2.94
C TYR A 250 13.03 -9.35 2.88
N ILE A 251 12.88 -9.91 1.68
CA ILE A 251 12.56 -11.34 1.52
C ILE A 251 13.76 -12.22 1.92
N THR A 252 14.98 -11.73 1.71
CA THR A 252 16.21 -12.49 1.98
C THR A 252 16.68 -12.39 3.43
N LYS A 253 16.23 -11.38 4.18
CA LYS A 253 16.39 -11.35 5.65
C LYS A 253 15.66 -12.55 6.26
N SER A 254 16.30 -13.21 7.22
CA SER A 254 15.70 -14.26 8.03
C SER A 254 14.52 -13.69 8.82
N GLN A 255 13.32 -13.83 8.25
CA GLN A 255 12.09 -13.31 8.85
C GLN A 255 11.72 -14.14 10.07
N LEU A 256 11.15 -13.49 11.09
CA LEU A 256 10.27 -14.19 12.02
C LEU A 256 9.07 -14.66 11.21
N GLN A 257 9.07 -15.95 10.82
CA GLN A 257 8.02 -16.63 10.07
C GLN A 257 7.42 -15.78 8.93
N ALA A 258 7.92 -15.96 7.71
CA ALA A 258 7.11 -15.62 6.54
C ALA A 258 5.75 -16.32 6.69
N HIS A 259 4.67 -15.54 6.83
CA HIS A 259 3.37 -16.06 7.23
C HIS A 259 2.76 -16.86 6.07
N LEU A 260 2.95 -18.16 6.13
CA LEU A 260 2.07 -19.16 5.54
C LEU A 260 1.40 -19.85 6.71
N SER A 261 0.07 -19.84 6.71
CA SER A 261 -0.73 -20.56 7.68
C SER A 261 -0.38 -22.07 7.68
N LYS A 262 -0.60 -22.77 8.81
CA LYS A 262 -0.25 -24.18 9.11
C LYS A 262 -0.15 -25.06 7.86
N PHE A 263 0.96 -25.81 7.75
CA PHE A 263 1.33 -26.78 6.70
C PHE A 263 0.15 -27.30 5.84
N ASP A 264 -0.30 -26.44 4.95
CA ASP A 264 -1.13 -26.78 3.81
C ASP A 264 -0.16 -26.80 2.62
N PRO A 265 0.00 -27.94 1.93
CA PRO A 265 0.81 -28.00 0.72
C PRO A 265 0.47 -26.88 -0.29
N ALA A 266 -0.76 -26.36 -0.27
CA ALA A 266 -1.20 -25.25 -1.10
C ALA A 266 -0.65 -23.88 -0.66
N ASP A 267 -0.43 -23.65 0.64
CA ASP A 267 0.15 -22.40 1.15
C ASP A 267 1.65 -22.33 0.81
N ASP A 268 2.38 -23.44 0.91
CA ASP A 268 3.75 -23.56 0.40
C ASP A 268 3.80 -23.32 -1.12
N GLU A 269 2.82 -23.83 -1.87
CA GLU A 269 2.72 -23.54 -3.31
C GLU A 269 2.52 -22.04 -3.58
N ILE A 270 1.68 -21.33 -2.82
CA ILE A 270 1.45 -19.89 -2.99
C ILE A 270 2.69 -19.08 -2.62
N ALA A 271 3.38 -19.37 -1.51
CA ALA A 271 4.62 -18.65 -1.17
C ALA A 271 5.78 -19.00 -2.09
N ILE A 272 5.96 -20.27 -2.45
CA ILE A 272 6.98 -20.67 -3.43
C ILE A 272 6.68 -19.94 -4.73
N ARG A 273 5.41 -19.89 -5.15
CA ARG A 273 4.98 -19.20 -6.35
C ARG A 273 5.14 -17.69 -6.25
N ALA A 274 4.85 -17.07 -5.11
CA ALA A 274 5.09 -15.64 -4.89
C ALA A 274 6.59 -15.31 -4.91
N LYS A 275 7.42 -16.11 -4.24
CA LYS A 275 8.89 -15.99 -4.29
C LYS A 275 9.42 -16.17 -5.71
N GLU A 276 8.88 -17.13 -6.46
CA GLU A 276 9.19 -17.33 -7.87
C GLU A 276 8.75 -16.14 -8.74
N LEU A 277 7.58 -15.55 -8.48
CA LEU A 277 7.11 -14.34 -9.16
C LEU A 277 7.99 -13.14 -8.85
N ILE A 278 8.40 -12.96 -7.59
CA ILE A 278 9.31 -11.89 -7.20
C ILE A 278 10.68 -12.09 -7.86
N ARG A 279 11.19 -13.32 -7.89
CA ARG A 279 12.44 -13.66 -8.59
C ARG A 279 12.33 -13.39 -10.09
N LYS A 280 11.23 -13.80 -10.73
CA LYS A 280 10.96 -13.51 -12.15
C LYS A 280 10.83 -12.01 -12.40
N SER A 281 10.21 -11.29 -11.48
CA SER A 281 10.07 -9.83 -11.55
C SER A 281 11.42 -9.12 -11.48
N ALA A 282 12.25 -9.53 -10.53
CA ALA A 282 13.63 -9.07 -10.42
C ALA A 282 14.45 -9.39 -11.66
N HIS A 283 14.39 -10.62 -12.15
CA HIS A 283 15.10 -11.02 -13.35
C HIS A 283 14.67 -10.21 -14.57
N ALA A 284 13.36 -10.04 -14.80
CA ALA A 284 12.84 -9.26 -15.93
C ALA A 284 13.30 -7.78 -15.87
N MET A 285 13.30 -7.17 -14.69
CA MET A 285 13.76 -5.78 -14.56
C MET A 285 15.29 -5.62 -14.70
N ILE A 286 16.07 -6.60 -14.25
CA ILE A 286 17.54 -6.59 -14.33
C ILE A 286 18.03 -6.90 -15.76
N SER A 287 17.51 -7.96 -16.39
CA SER A 287 17.99 -8.44 -17.69
C SER A 287 17.81 -7.44 -18.84
N HIS A 288 16.87 -6.51 -18.71
CA HIS A 288 16.48 -5.61 -19.79
C HIS A 288 16.99 -4.18 -19.62
N GLN A 289 17.66 -3.85 -18.51
CA GLN A 289 18.26 -2.53 -18.31
C GLN A 289 19.79 -2.52 -18.38
N GLU A 290 20.47 -3.67 -18.33
CA GLU A 290 21.91 -3.76 -18.68
C GLU A 290 22.17 -3.60 -20.20
N LEU A 291 21.12 -3.63 -21.02
CA LEU A 291 21.19 -3.36 -22.46
C LEU A 291 20.98 -1.88 -22.81
N SER A 292 20.85 -1.01 -21.80
CA SER A 292 20.57 0.43 -21.95
C SER A 292 21.75 1.30 -21.49
N VAL A 293 22.99 0.92 -21.84
CA VAL A 293 24.21 1.73 -21.62
C VAL A 293 24.75 2.19 -22.97
#